data_AF-A0A285V2R0-F1
#
_entry.id   AF-A0A285V2R0-F1
#
_cell.length_a   1.000
_cell.length_b   1.000
_cell.length_c   1.000
_cell.angle_alpha   90.00
_cell.angle_beta   90.00
_cell.angle_gamma   90.00
#
_symmetry.space_group_name_H-M   'P 1'
#
loop_
_entity.id
_entity.type
_entity.pdbx_description
1 polymer ?
#
loop_
_entity_poly.entity_id
_entity_poly.type
_entity_poly.pdbx_seq_one_letter_code
_entity_poly.pdbx_strand_id
1 'polypeptide(L)'
;MKASGHTFNDEVDAQPTGWPHVEFRIDALSRDRKDIVQLGIDIGDIVAIDPQAEFLGNGFIVSRHLDDKAGVAIMLAALEAMQREAIERCCHINPLSVSGA
;
A
#
# COMPACT_ATOMS: atom_id res chain seq x y z
N MET A 1 5.20 -12.91 21.41
CA MET A 1 5.95 -11.65 21.23
C MET A 1 5.81 -10.76 22.45
N LYS A 2 6.84 -9.99 22.79
CA LYS A 2 6.77 -8.93 23.82
C LYS A 2 6.30 -7.65 23.12
N ALA A 3 4.99 -7.48 22.98
CA ALA A 3 4.41 -6.41 22.16
C ALA A 3 4.19 -5.06 22.89
N SER A 4 4.40 -5.00 24.21
CA SER A 4 4.11 -3.82 25.03
C SER A 4 5.28 -3.41 25.90
N GLY A 5 5.80 -2.19 25.70
CA GLY A 5 6.85 -1.61 26.54
C GLY A 5 6.41 -1.39 27.99
N HIS A 6 5.13 -1.11 28.26
CA HIS A 6 4.64 -0.98 29.64
C HIS A 6 4.70 -2.30 30.42
N THR A 7 4.55 -3.45 29.75
CA THR A 7 4.57 -4.76 30.41
C THR A 7 5.98 -5.35 30.47
N PHE A 8 6.80 -5.10 29.45
CA PHE A 8 8.08 -5.80 29.26
C PHE A 8 9.31 -4.86 29.26
N ASN A 9 9.12 -3.54 29.39
CA ASN A 9 10.16 -2.52 29.42
C ASN A 9 11.22 -2.72 28.30
N ASP A 10 12.50 -2.61 28.64
CA ASP A 10 13.64 -2.72 27.71
C ASP A 10 13.76 -4.11 27.03
N GLU A 11 13.05 -5.13 27.54
CA GLU A 11 13.10 -6.46 26.94
C GLU A 11 12.42 -6.51 25.56
N VAL A 12 11.56 -5.53 25.25
CA VAL A 12 10.95 -5.40 23.92
C VAL A 12 12.01 -5.09 22.86
N ASP A 13 12.99 -4.25 23.21
CA ASP A 13 14.04 -3.77 22.30
C ASP A 13 15.07 -4.85 21.95
N ALA A 14 15.14 -5.91 22.75
CA ALA A 14 16.01 -7.07 22.51
C ALA A 14 15.40 -8.10 21.55
N GLN A 15 14.17 -7.91 21.07
CA GLN A 15 13.55 -8.86 20.14
C GLN A 15 14.25 -8.84 18.78
N PRO A 16 14.45 -10.02 18.15
CA PRO A 16 15.04 -10.07 16.82
C PRO A 16 14.16 -9.37 15.79
N THR A 17 14.79 -8.76 14.78
CA THR A 17 14.11 -8.24 13.61
C THR A 17 13.97 -9.33 12.55
N GLY A 18 12.78 -9.47 11.96
CA GLY A 18 12.56 -10.42 10.86
C GLY A 18 11.12 -10.94 10.78
N TRP A 19 10.76 -11.48 9.61
CA TRP A 19 9.41 -12.00 9.33
C TRP A 19 8.89 -13.06 10.31
N PRO A 20 9.70 -14.01 10.81
CA PRO A 20 9.24 -14.98 11.81
C PRO A 20 8.86 -14.36 13.16
N HIS A 21 9.18 -13.09 13.36
CA HIS A 21 9.00 -12.34 14.61
C HIS A 21 8.01 -11.18 14.44
N VAL A 22 7.16 -11.21 13.41
CA VAL A 22 6.11 -10.20 13.17
C VAL A 22 4.79 -10.93 12.91
N GLU A 23 3.72 -10.42 13.51
CA GLU A 23 2.36 -10.92 13.29
C GLU A 23 1.39 -9.75 13.14
N PHE A 24 0.33 -9.94 12.35
CA PHE A 24 -0.78 -9.00 12.29
C PHE A 24 -1.89 -9.46 13.23
N ARG A 25 -2.31 -8.56 14.11
CA ARG A 25 -3.47 -8.78 14.99
C ARG A 25 -4.68 -8.08 14.40
N ILE A 26 -5.74 -8.85 14.16
CA ILE A 26 -7.03 -8.31 13.76
C ILE A 26 -7.62 -7.53 14.94
N ASP A 27 -7.98 -6.28 14.72
CA ASP A 27 -8.63 -5.44 15.73
C ASP A 27 -10.16 -5.63 15.70
N ALA A 28 -10.60 -6.87 15.95
CA ALA A 28 -12.00 -7.27 15.98
C ALA A 28 -12.20 -8.48 16.91
N LEU A 29 -13.46 -8.84 17.20
CA LEU A 29 -13.77 -10.08 17.91
C LEU A 29 -13.46 -11.28 17.00
N SER A 30 -12.33 -11.92 17.22
CA SER A 30 -11.86 -13.07 16.45
C SER A 30 -11.31 -14.15 17.39
N ARG A 31 -12.19 -14.94 18.02
CA ARG A 31 -11.81 -15.93 19.05
C ARG A 31 -11.45 -17.28 18.46
N ASP A 32 -12.05 -17.60 17.32
CA ASP A 32 -11.82 -18.85 16.62
C ASP A 32 -11.86 -18.65 15.09
N ARG A 33 -11.62 -19.75 14.37
CA ARG A 33 -11.61 -19.76 12.90
C ARG A 33 -12.95 -19.31 12.30
N LYS A 34 -14.08 -19.62 12.94
CA LYS A 34 -15.41 -19.28 12.42
C LYS A 34 -15.61 -17.77 12.44
N ASP A 35 -15.18 -17.10 13.51
CA ASP A 35 -15.22 -15.63 13.60
C ASP A 35 -14.39 -14.98 12.48
N ILE A 36 -13.18 -15.50 12.23
CA ILE A 36 -12.28 -14.96 11.18
C ILE A 36 -12.90 -15.10 9.79
N VAL A 37 -13.48 -16.27 9.47
CA VAL A 37 -14.17 -16.49 8.20
C VAL A 37 -15.39 -15.57 8.06
N GLN A 38 -16.11 -15.32 9.16
CA GLN A 38 -17.24 -14.38 9.16
C GLN A 38 -16.80 -12.92 8.93
N LEU A 39 -15.58 -12.55 9.32
CA LEU A 39 -14.96 -11.27 8.98
C LEU A 39 -14.51 -11.20 7.50
N GLY A 40 -14.59 -12.30 6.76
CA GLY A 40 -14.21 -12.36 5.35
C GLY A 40 -12.70 -12.45 5.11
N ILE A 41 -11.94 -12.89 6.11
CA ILE A 41 -10.49 -13.04 6.04
C ILE A 41 -10.13 -14.51 5.78
N ASP A 42 -9.32 -14.78 4.77
CA ASP A 42 -8.84 -16.12 4.44
C ASP A 42 -7.34 -16.14 4.07
N ILE A 43 -6.77 -17.33 3.97
CA ILE A 43 -5.38 -17.56 3.60
C ILE A 43 -5.17 -17.13 2.15
N GLY A 44 -4.24 -16.20 1.94
CA GLY A 44 -3.94 -15.63 0.62
C GLY A 44 -4.39 -14.19 0.47
N ASP A 45 -5.20 -13.68 1.41
CA ASP A 45 -5.59 -12.28 1.42
C ASP A 45 -4.39 -11.35 1.58
N ILE A 46 -4.41 -10.24 0.84
CA ILE A 46 -3.35 -9.23 0.86
C ILE A 46 -3.63 -8.26 2.00
N VAL A 47 -2.65 -8.13 2.91
CA VAL A 47 -2.65 -7.09 3.93
C VAL A 47 -1.79 -5.92 3.44
N ALA A 48 -2.38 -4.74 3.39
CA ALA A 48 -1.68 -3.51 3.06
C ALA A 48 -1.72 -2.54 4.24
N ILE A 49 -0.65 -1.77 4.41
CA ILE A 49 -0.61 -0.73 5.43
C ILE A 49 -1.24 0.54 4.87
N ASP A 50 -2.13 1.18 5.65
CA ASP A 50 -2.75 2.44 5.27
C ASP A 50 -1.68 3.50 4.88
N PRO A 51 -1.77 4.08 3.67
CA PRO A 51 -0.85 5.09 3.19
C PRO A 51 -0.78 6.36 4.04
N GLN A 52 -1.89 6.78 4.67
CA GLN A 52 -2.01 8.06 5.38
C GLN A 52 -1.44 9.25 4.57
N ALA A 53 -1.99 9.47 3.38
CA ALA A 53 -1.51 10.53 2.50
C ALA A 53 -1.96 11.92 2.97
N GLU A 54 -1.01 12.85 3.10
CA GLU A 54 -1.22 14.24 3.47
C GLU A 54 -0.67 15.20 2.42
N PHE A 55 -1.45 16.22 2.09
CA PHE A 55 -1.08 17.30 1.18
C PHE A 55 -0.80 18.55 1.99
N LEU A 56 0.46 18.96 2.01
CA LEU A 56 0.90 20.08 2.82
C LEU A 56 0.75 21.39 2.02
N GLY A 57 0.44 22.49 2.71
CA GLY A 57 0.26 23.81 2.08
C GLY A 57 1.53 24.40 1.44
N ASN A 58 2.69 23.77 1.68
CA ASN A 58 3.98 24.12 1.06
C ASN A 58 4.24 23.35 -0.26
N GLY A 59 3.26 22.57 -0.75
CA GLY A 59 3.35 21.83 -2.01
C GLY A 59 3.98 20.43 -1.90
N PHE A 60 4.33 19.96 -0.70
CA PHE A 60 4.80 18.59 -0.49
C PHE A 60 3.65 17.63 -0.22
N ILE A 61 3.83 16.38 -0.64
CA ILE A 61 2.94 15.26 -0.34
C ILE A 61 3.71 14.27 0.53
N VAL A 62 3.12 13.84 1.64
CA VAL A 62 3.68 12.84 2.55
C VAL A 62 2.75 11.64 2.58
N SER A 63 3.26 10.45 2.26
CA SER A 63 2.48 9.21 2.24
C SER A 63 3.40 7.99 2.26
N ARG A 64 2.92 6.86 2.76
CA ARG A 64 3.53 5.56 2.40
C ARG A 64 3.21 5.18 0.96
N HIS A 65 4.04 4.32 0.39
CA HIS A 65 3.88 3.77 -0.97
C HIS A 65 4.01 4.80 -2.09
N LEU A 66 4.64 5.96 -1.82
CA LEU A 66 4.92 6.96 -2.86
C LEU A 66 5.88 6.40 -3.92
N ASP A 67 6.85 5.59 -3.48
CA ASP A 67 7.61 4.69 -4.33
C ASP A 67 6.77 3.42 -4.61
N ASP A 68 6.27 3.15 -5.81
CA ASP A 68 6.46 3.89 -7.09
C ASP A 68 5.14 4.48 -7.64
N LYS A 69 4.16 4.75 -6.76
CA LYS A 69 2.89 5.37 -7.18
C LYS A 69 3.08 6.77 -7.75
N ALA A 70 4.10 7.52 -7.29
CA ALA A 70 4.44 8.82 -7.85
C ALA A 70 4.93 8.70 -9.30
N GLY A 71 5.79 7.73 -9.61
CA GLY A 71 6.26 7.47 -10.97
C GLY A 71 5.11 7.16 -11.91
N VAL A 72 4.19 6.27 -11.48
CA VAL A 72 2.98 5.94 -12.25
C VAL A 72 2.11 7.18 -12.47
N ALA A 73 1.92 8.03 -11.46
CA ALA A 73 1.13 9.25 -11.59
C ALA A 73 1.75 10.23 -12.60
N ILE A 74 3.08 10.41 -12.56
CA ILE A 74 3.80 11.26 -13.52
C ILE A 74 3.65 10.71 -14.95
N MET A 75 3.77 9.39 -15.13
CA MET A 75 3.62 8.77 -16.44
C MET A 75 2.21 8.98 -17.01
N LEU A 76 1.17 8.79 -16.20
CA LEU A 76 -0.22 9.02 -16.62
C LEU A 76 -0.47 10.50 -16.94
N ALA A 77 0.04 11.43 -16.13
CA ALA A 77 -0.09 12.86 -16.37
C ALA A 77 0.63 13.30 -17.66
N ALA A 78 1.80 12.74 -17.95
CA ALA A 78 2.52 13.01 -19.18
C ALA A 78 1.76 12.50 -20.42
N LEU A 79 1.20 11.28 -20.35
CA LEU A 79 0.39 10.72 -21.43
C LEU A 79 -0.89 11.53 -21.69
N GLU A 80 -1.56 11.98 -20.62
CA GLU A 80 -2.74 12.84 -20.73
C GLU A 80 -2.39 14.19 -21.37
N ALA A 81 -1.29 14.83 -20.93
CA ALA A 81 -0.83 16.09 -21.50
C ALA A 81 -0.48 15.95 -22.99
N MET A 82 0.21 14.88 -23.39
CA MET A 82 0.52 14.61 -24.80
C MET A 82 -0.74 14.44 -25.65
N GLN A 83 -1.77 13.77 -25.11
CA GLN A 83 -3.04 13.59 -25.82
C GLN A 83 -3.79 14.91 -25.97
N ARG A 84 -3.84 15.72 -24.92
CA ARG A 84 -4.50 17.03 -24.93
C ARG A 84 -3.88 18.00 -25.95
N GLU A 85 -2.55 18.01 -26.03
CA GLU A 85 -1.81 18.86 -26.95
C GLU A 85 -1.64 18.25 -28.36
N ALA A 86 -2.27 17.09 -28.63
CA ALA A 86 -2.19 16.37 -29.90
C ALA A 86 -0.75 16.13 -30.40
N ILE A 87 0.18 15.86 -29.47
CA ILE A 87 1.59 15.64 -29.79
C ILE A 87 1.73 14.28 -30.50
N GLU A 88 2.34 14.30 -31.69
CA GLU A 88 2.69 13.08 -32.41
C GLU A 88 3.75 12.29 -31.64
N ARG A 89 3.47 11.01 -31.41
CA ARG A 89 4.38 10.15 -30.64
C ARG A 89 5.58 9.79 -31.50
N CYS A 90 6.78 10.11 -31.03
CA CYS A 90 8.03 9.76 -31.71
C CYS A 90 8.26 8.23 -31.79
N CYS A 91 7.69 7.47 -30.84
CA CYS A 91 7.79 6.00 -30.81
C CYS A 91 6.42 5.35 -30.60
N HIS A 92 6.27 4.13 -31.12
CA HIS A 92 5.07 3.34 -30.89
C HIS A 92 5.07 2.79 -29.47
N ILE A 93 4.32 3.45 -28.60
CA ILE A 93 3.84 2.86 -27.34
C ILE A 93 2.63 2.04 -27.73
N ASN A 94 2.71 0.71 -27.71
CA ASN A 94 1.58 -0.15 -28.05
C ASN A 94 0.54 -0.02 -26.93
N PRO A 95 -0.57 0.73 -27.13
CA PRO A 95 -1.65 0.67 -26.16
C PRO A 95 -2.26 -0.70 -26.36
N LEU A 96 -2.25 -1.56 -25.32
CA LEU A 96 -3.11 -2.73 -25.32
C LEU A 96 -4.49 -2.27 -25.80
N SER A 97 -4.89 -2.72 -26.98
CA SER A 97 -6.14 -2.34 -27.60
C SER A 97 -7.24 -2.89 -26.72
N VAL A 98 -7.74 -2.06 -25.81
CA VAL A 98 -9.05 -2.27 -25.23
C VAL A 98 -10.03 -1.95 -26.35
N SER A 99 -10.20 -2.93 -27.24
CA SER A 99 -11.32 -2.99 -28.16
C SER A 99 -12.57 -2.89 -27.32
N GLY A 100 -13.34 -1.83 -27.55
CA GLY A 100 -14.59 -1.58 -26.84
C GLY A 100 -15.50 -2.80 -26.82
N ALA A 101 -16.12 -3.01 -25.66
CA ALA A 101 -17.45 -3.58 -25.56
C ALA A 101 -18.48 -2.43 -25.63
#